data_AF-A0A0M3AQM6-F1
#
_entry.id   AF-A0A0M3AQM6-F1
#
_cell.length_a   1.000
_cell.length_b   1.000
_cell.length_c   1.000
_cell.angle_alpha   90.00
_cell.angle_beta   90.00
_cell.angle_gamma   90.00
#
_symmetry.space_group_name_H-M   'P 1'
#
loop_
_entity.id
_entity.type
_entity.pdbx_description
1 polymer ?
#
loop_
_entity_poly.entity_id
_entity_poly.type
_entity_poly.pdbx_seq_one_letter_code
_entity_poly.pdbx_strand_id
1 'polypeptide(L)'
;MQPWAKLPTAWIMNDELKAFRWKDQRGGHETAALMVLAIIAHHAETDTGIAKLSYIELAAKAGISKASVSAALTILEERGLITRGSEGKGTLGIANYNPAAGWTKFPARGLYSGGVVAAFQHFTLRNKNELFAMKLYFLFAAFRDNDSNYASISYDKIVERTGIARESVRAGISLLAANGLVHVDSAPAWPGGSGAGTAHPVHNRYRLTHLDSYRHPGTSGRSDDSSAAAG
;
A
#
# COMPACT_ATOMS: atom_id res chain seq x y z
N MET A 1 -13.97 12.36 -0.32
CA MET A 1 -12.98 11.30 -0.05
C MET A 1 -11.91 11.86 0.88
N GLN A 2 -11.52 11.09 1.91
CA GLN A 2 -10.50 11.48 2.88
C GLN A 2 -9.08 11.41 2.28
N PRO A 3 -8.08 12.16 2.81
CA PRO A 3 -6.69 12.08 2.35
C PRO A 3 -6.13 10.65 2.34
N TRP A 4 -6.52 9.87 3.34
CA TRP A 4 -6.11 8.49 3.58
C TRP A 4 -7.29 7.71 4.14
N ALA A 5 -7.18 6.38 4.13
CA ALA A 5 -8.14 5.45 4.71
C ALA A 5 -7.48 4.55 5.76
N LYS A 6 -8.27 4.01 6.68
CA LYS A 6 -7.80 2.95 7.60
C LYS A 6 -7.82 1.62 6.87
N LEU A 7 -6.67 0.96 6.82
CA LEU A 7 -6.54 -0.38 6.26
C LEU A 7 -6.05 -1.34 7.35
N PRO A 8 -6.80 -2.42 7.66
CA PRO A 8 -6.33 -3.45 8.59
C PRO A 8 -5.03 -4.09 8.13
N THR A 9 -4.09 -4.30 9.05
CA THR A 9 -2.75 -4.83 8.75
C THR A 9 -2.52 -6.26 9.22
N ALA A 10 -3.41 -6.83 10.05
CA ALA A 10 -3.23 -8.14 10.64
C ALA A 10 -2.96 -9.24 9.60
N TRP A 11 -3.75 -9.29 8.52
CA TRP A 11 -3.57 -10.26 7.44
C TRP A 11 -2.21 -10.12 6.73
N ILE A 12 -1.70 -8.88 6.60
CA ILE A 12 -0.37 -8.61 6.03
C ILE A 12 0.73 -9.12 6.98
N MET A 13 0.56 -8.90 8.28
CA MET A 13 1.49 -9.35 9.32
C MET A 13 1.50 -10.88 9.48
N ASN A 14 0.40 -11.54 9.10
CA ASN A 14 0.24 -13.00 9.08
C ASN A 14 0.70 -13.64 7.77
N ASP A 15 1.48 -12.94 6.95
CA ASP A 15 2.04 -13.42 5.68
C ASP A 15 0.99 -13.79 4.60
N GLU A 16 -0.26 -13.34 4.73
CA GLU A 16 -1.34 -13.72 3.81
C GLU A 16 -1.15 -13.12 2.41
N LEU A 17 -0.27 -12.14 2.25
CA LEU A 17 0.20 -11.68 0.93
C LEU A 17 0.79 -12.82 0.09
N LYS A 18 1.31 -13.90 0.69
CA LYS A 18 1.80 -15.10 -0.02
C LYS A 18 0.71 -15.87 -0.76
N ALA A 19 -0.55 -15.70 -0.36
CA ALA A 19 -1.69 -16.34 -1.02
C ALA A 19 -1.94 -15.76 -2.41
N PHE A 20 -1.62 -14.48 -2.62
CA PHE A 20 -1.69 -13.81 -3.91
C PHE A 20 -0.55 -14.28 -4.81
N ARG A 21 -0.84 -15.20 -5.72
CA ARG A 21 0.16 -15.85 -6.60
C ARG A 21 -0.22 -15.69 -8.06
N TRP A 22 0.73 -15.29 -8.88
CA TRP A 22 0.55 -15.30 -10.32
C TRP A 22 0.48 -16.74 -10.82
N LYS A 23 -0.69 -17.18 -11.29
CA LYS A 23 -0.92 -18.50 -11.90
C LYS A 23 -1.57 -18.29 -13.27
N ASP A 24 -0.79 -18.48 -14.33
CA ASP A 24 -1.20 -18.46 -15.74
C ASP A 24 -2.35 -17.47 -16.05
N GLN A 25 -3.41 -17.93 -16.72
CA GLN A 25 -4.55 -17.12 -17.18
C GLN A 25 -5.33 -16.42 -16.05
N ARG A 26 -5.08 -16.76 -14.77
CA ARG A 26 -5.75 -16.15 -13.60
C ARG A 26 -4.87 -15.12 -12.87
N GLY A 27 -3.61 -14.96 -13.25
CA GLY A 27 -2.68 -14.04 -12.57
C GLY A 27 -3.18 -12.59 -12.51
N GLY A 28 -3.86 -12.12 -13.56
CA GLY A 28 -4.45 -10.79 -13.60
C GLY A 28 -5.56 -10.56 -12.58
N HIS A 29 -6.31 -11.59 -12.19
CA HIS A 29 -7.37 -11.48 -11.19
C HIS A 29 -6.81 -11.27 -9.77
N GLU A 30 -5.61 -11.79 -9.49
CA GLU A 30 -4.90 -11.58 -8.22
C GLU A 30 -4.43 -10.13 -8.09
N THR A 31 -3.92 -9.54 -9.18
CA THR A 31 -3.59 -8.11 -9.22
C THR A 31 -4.85 -7.27 -9.02
N ALA A 32 -5.91 -7.60 -9.76
CA ALA A 32 -7.20 -6.91 -9.66
C ALA A 32 -7.79 -6.99 -8.24
N ALA A 33 -7.63 -8.12 -7.54
CA ALA A 33 -8.06 -8.26 -6.14
C ALA A 33 -7.41 -7.21 -5.24
N LEU A 34 -6.09 -7.04 -5.30
CA LEU A 34 -5.42 -6.02 -4.48
C LEU A 34 -5.76 -4.58 -4.91
N MET A 35 -5.93 -4.33 -6.21
CA MET A 35 -6.40 -3.01 -6.70
C MET A 35 -7.81 -2.68 -6.20
N VAL A 36 -8.73 -3.65 -6.27
CA VAL A 36 -10.11 -3.50 -5.79
C VAL A 36 -10.14 -3.33 -4.28
N LEU A 37 -9.34 -4.08 -3.51
CA LEU A 37 -9.23 -3.93 -2.07
C LEU A 37 -8.76 -2.51 -1.69
N ALA A 38 -7.78 -1.96 -2.41
CA ALA A 38 -7.33 -0.59 -2.22
C ALA A 38 -8.49 0.41 -2.41
N ILE A 39 -9.26 0.28 -3.50
CA ILE A 39 -10.40 1.17 -3.77
C ILE A 39 -11.51 1.02 -2.72
N ILE A 40 -11.82 -0.20 -2.28
CA ILE A 40 -12.77 -0.44 -1.20
C ILE A 40 -12.30 0.30 0.06
N ALA A 41 -11.02 0.16 0.43
CA ALA A 41 -10.46 0.87 1.57
C ALA A 41 -10.56 2.40 1.41
N HIS A 42 -10.22 2.97 0.25
CA HIS A 42 -10.31 4.41 -0.01
C HIS A 42 -11.72 5.00 0.18
N HIS A 43 -12.74 4.17 0.01
CA HIS A 43 -14.15 4.54 0.04
C HIS A 43 -14.89 4.02 1.28
N ALA A 44 -14.22 3.27 2.15
CA ALA A 44 -14.80 2.76 3.37
C ALA A 44 -14.99 3.89 4.39
N GLU A 45 -16.14 3.90 5.05
CA GLU A 45 -16.40 4.78 6.19
C GLU A 45 -15.46 4.44 7.35
N THR A 46 -14.88 5.46 7.99
CA THR A 46 -13.79 5.33 8.99
C THR A 46 -14.19 4.58 10.27
N ASP A 47 -15.49 4.55 10.58
CA ASP A 47 -16.01 3.97 11.81
C ASP A 47 -16.54 2.54 11.59
N THR A 48 -17.06 2.25 10.40
CA THR A 48 -17.69 0.96 10.09
C THR A 48 -16.83 0.07 9.20
N GLY A 49 -15.91 0.64 8.43
CA GLY A 49 -15.14 -0.09 7.42
C GLY A 49 -15.98 -0.49 6.19
N ILE A 50 -17.15 0.12 6.00
CA ILE A 50 -18.08 -0.21 4.92
C ILE A 50 -17.97 0.79 3.78
N ALA A 51 -17.84 0.29 2.56
CA ALA A 51 -17.87 1.06 1.33
C ALA A 51 -19.17 0.76 0.56
N LYS A 52 -19.81 1.82 0.05
CA LYS A 52 -20.96 1.74 -0.84
C LYS A 52 -20.48 1.98 -2.27
N LEU A 53 -20.20 0.90 -2.99
CA LEU A 53 -19.65 0.94 -4.36
C LEU A 53 -20.27 -0.15 -5.21
N SER A 54 -20.81 0.25 -6.37
CA SER A 54 -21.25 -0.66 -7.40
C SER A 54 -20.05 -1.28 -8.15
N TYR A 55 -20.33 -2.39 -8.85
CA TYR A 55 -19.34 -3.03 -9.73
C TYR A 55 -18.88 -2.11 -10.86
N ILE A 56 -19.77 -1.23 -11.34
CA ILE A 56 -19.47 -0.24 -12.39
C ILE A 56 -18.49 0.79 -11.85
N GLU A 57 -18.73 1.31 -10.65
CA GLU A 57 -17.83 2.28 -10.02
C GLU A 57 -16.46 1.68 -9.71
N LEU A 58 -16.41 0.45 -9.19
CA LEU A 58 -15.16 -0.27 -8.99
C LEU A 58 -14.38 -0.44 -10.30
N ALA A 59 -15.05 -0.89 -11.36
CA ALA A 59 -14.45 -1.10 -12.67
C ALA A 59 -13.87 0.21 -13.23
N ALA A 60 -14.64 1.29 -13.18
CA ALA A 60 -14.21 2.60 -13.64
C ALA A 60 -13.01 3.13 -12.82
N LYS A 61 -13.09 3.06 -11.48
CA LYS A 61 -12.03 3.55 -10.59
C LYS A 61 -10.72 2.78 -10.74
N ALA A 62 -10.81 1.47 -10.99
CA ALA A 62 -9.65 0.59 -11.18
C ALA A 62 -9.11 0.58 -12.61
N GLY A 63 -9.87 1.04 -13.61
CA GLY A 63 -9.49 0.92 -15.02
C GLY A 63 -9.56 -0.51 -15.56
N ILE A 64 -10.42 -1.37 -15.00
CA ILE A 64 -10.51 -2.80 -15.35
C ILE A 64 -11.94 -3.20 -15.69
N SER A 65 -12.13 -4.36 -16.31
CA SER A 65 -13.45 -4.86 -16.68
C SER A 65 -14.32 -5.23 -15.46
N LYS A 66 -15.65 -5.17 -15.61
CA LYS A 66 -16.60 -5.67 -14.59
C LYS A 66 -16.40 -7.16 -14.28
N ALA A 67 -16.00 -7.96 -15.27
CA ALA A 67 -15.68 -9.37 -15.07
C ALA A 67 -14.45 -9.54 -14.16
N SER A 68 -13.41 -8.72 -14.37
CA SER A 68 -12.23 -8.69 -13.51
C SER A 68 -12.57 -8.24 -12.09
N VAL A 69 -13.44 -7.25 -11.92
CA VAL A 69 -13.97 -6.83 -10.60
C VAL A 69 -14.70 -7.98 -9.92
N SER A 70 -15.58 -8.69 -10.64
CA SER A 70 -16.32 -9.82 -10.08
C SER A 70 -15.37 -10.90 -9.57
N ALA A 71 -14.38 -11.30 -10.38
CA ALA A 71 -13.37 -12.28 -10.00
C ALA A 71 -12.52 -11.81 -8.80
N ALA A 72 -12.11 -10.53 -8.81
CA ALA A 72 -11.36 -9.89 -7.72
C ALA A 72 -12.14 -9.93 -6.40
N LEU A 73 -13.41 -9.53 -6.41
CA LEU A 73 -14.26 -9.56 -5.21
C LEU A 73 -14.44 -10.99 -4.70
N THR A 74 -14.45 -12.02 -5.57
CA THR A 74 -14.60 -13.41 -5.15
C THR A 74 -13.34 -13.88 -4.44
N ILE A 75 -12.17 -13.59 -5.00
CA ILE A 75 -10.88 -13.87 -4.37
C ILE A 75 -10.76 -13.20 -2.99
N LEU A 76 -11.19 -11.93 -2.88
CA LEU A 76 -11.12 -11.20 -1.61
C LEU A 76 -12.06 -11.76 -0.54
N GLU A 77 -13.27 -12.16 -0.94
CA GLU A 77 -14.27 -12.75 -0.04
C GLU A 77 -13.87 -14.16 0.41
N GLU A 78 -13.40 -15.01 -0.51
CA GLU A 78 -12.87 -16.35 -0.20
C GLU A 78 -11.66 -16.30 0.74
N ARG A 79 -10.87 -15.23 0.68
CA ARG A 79 -9.74 -14.99 1.60
C ARG A 79 -10.13 -14.28 2.89
N GLY A 80 -11.41 -13.98 3.09
CA GLY A 80 -11.89 -13.30 4.29
C GLY A 80 -11.30 -11.89 4.47
N LEU A 81 -11.01 -11.18 3.37
CA LEU A 81 -10.52 -9.80 3.39
C LEU A 81 -11.66 -8.77 3.24
N ILE A 82 -12.77 -9.20 2.65
CA ILE A 82 -13.99 -8.39 2.55
C ILE A 82 -15.22 -9.25 2.84
N THR A 83 -16.32 -8.59 3.16
CA THR A 83 -17.67 -9.16 3.17
C THR A 83 -18.56 -8.41 2.18
N ARG A 84 -19.46 -9.12 1.49
CA ARG A 84 -20.46 -8.48 0.63
C ARG A 84 -21.79 -8.39 1.35
N GLY A 85 -22.52 -7.31 1.10
CA GLY A 85 -23.87 -7.15 1.61
C GLY A 85 -23.97 -6.83 3.10
N SER A 86 -22.89 -6.35 3.72
CA SER A 86 -22.78 -6.05 5.15
C SER A 86 -23.93 -5.18 5.69
N GLU A 87 -24.42 -4.25 4.86
CA GLU A 87 -25.56 -3.36 5.15
C GLU A 87 -26.58 -3.37 3.98
N GLY A 88 -26.69 -4.49 3.27
CA GLY A 88 -27.59 -4.64 2.13
C GLY A 88 -26.91 -4.55 0.76
N LYS A 89 -27.70 -4.60 -0.32
CA LYS A 89 -27.18 -4.72 -1.70
C LYS A 89 -26.23 -3.57 -2.04
N GLY A 90 -25.08 -3.90 -2.63
CA GLY A 90 -24.08 -2.91 -3.08
C GLY A 90 -23.15 -2.38 -1.98
N THR A 91 -23.17 -2.98 -0.79
CA THR A 91 -22.24 -2.66 0.31
C THR A 91 -21.12 -3.69 0.38
N LEU A 92 -19.90 -3.22 0.66
CA LEU A 92 -18.69 -4.01 0.79
C LEU A 92 -18.03 -3.64 2.12
N GLY A 93 -17.93 -4.58 3.05
CA GLY A 93 -17.22 -4.39 4.33
C GLY A 93 -15.78 -4.87 4.24
N ILE A 94 -14.86 -4.16 4.88
CA ILE A 94 -13.52 -4.70 5.14
C ILE A 94 -13.63 -5.70 6.29
N ALA A 95 -13.12 -6.92 6.10
CA ALA A 95 -13.18 -7.94 7.14
C ALA A 95 -12.26 -7.62 8.31
N ASN A 96 -12.63 -8.08 9.51
CA ASN A 96 -11.89 -7.86 10.76
C ASN A 96 -11.56 -6.37 11.02
N TYR A 97 -12.44 -5.47 10.58
CA TYR A 97 -12.26 -4.04 10.75
C TYR A 97 -12.46 -3.63 12.21
N ASN A 98 -11.45 -2.99 12.79
CA ASN A 98 -11.52 -2.37 14.09
C ASN A 98 -11.10 -0.90 13.97
N PRO A 99 -12.01 0.07 14.14
CA PRO A 99 -11.65 1.48 13.98
C PRO A 99 -10.64 1.97 15.04
N ALA A 100 -10.53 1.27 16.19
CA ALA A 100 -9.68 1.68 17.29
C ALA A 100 -8.23 1.16 17.21
N ALA A 101 -7.96 0.06 16.51
CA ALA A 101 -6.63 -0.57 16.50
C ALA A 101 -6.38 -1.46 15.28
N GLY A 102 -5.11 -1.84 15.06
CA GLY A 102 -4.74 -2.86 14.07
C GLY A 102 -4.81 -2.42 12.61
N TRP A 103 -4.67 -1.12 12.35
CA TRP A 103 -4.74 -0.54 11.01
C TRP A 103 -3.54 0.37 10.71
N THR A 104 -3.34 0.66 9.42
CA THR A 104 -2.38 1.65 8.91
C THR A 104 -3.10 2.74 8.11
N LYS A 105 -2.52 3.95 8.02
CA LYS A 105 -3.00 4.96 7.07
C LYS A 105 -2.59 4.50 5.67
N PHE A 106 -3.59 4.24 4.83
CA PHE A 106 -3.41 3.90 3.44
C PHE A 106 -3.70 5.14 2.56
N PRO A 107 -2.80 5.55 1.64
CA PRO A 107 -3.03 6.74 0.82
C PRO A 107 -4.32 6.62 0.01
N ALA A 108 -5.13 7.68 -0.08
CA ALA A 108 -6.41 7.64 -0.79
C ALA A 108 -6.57 8.81 -1.77
N ARG A 109 -7.12 9.96 -1.32
CA ARG A 109 -7.51 11.10 -2.20
C ARG A 109 -6.44 11.54 -3.20
N GLY A 110 -5.16 11.58 -2.81
CA GLY A 110 -4.09 12.03 -3.71
C GLY A 110 -3.78 11.07 -4.86
N LEU A 111 -4.22 9.81 -4.78
CA LEU A 111 -4.08 8.82 -5.84
C LEU A 111 -5.11 9.01 -6.97
N TYR A 112 -6.16 9.79 -6.73
CA TYR A 112 -7.26 9.95 -7.68
C TYR A 112 -7.07 11.16 -8.58
N SER A 113 -7.25 10.97 -9.88
CA SER A 113 -7.37 12.02 -10.88
C SER A 113 -8.55 11.69 -11.78
N GLY A 114 -9.45 12.66 -12.03
CA GLY A 114 -10.67 12.41 -12.81
C GLY A 114 -11.60 11.34 -12.20
N GLY A 115 -11.55 11.11 -10.89
CA GLY A 115 -12.39 10.12 -10.20
C GLY A 115 -11.90 8.67 -10.30
N VAL A 116 -10.77 8.43 -10.96
CA VAL A 116 -10.10 7.11 -11.07
C VAL A 116 -8.75 7.11 -10.37
N VAL A 117 -8.25 5.94 -9.98
CA VAL A 117 -6.89 5.81 -9.44
C VAL A 117 -5.91 5.89 -10.60
N ALA A 118 -5.12 6.97 -10.67
CA ALA A 118 -4.30 7.28 -11.85
C ALA A 118 -3.30 6.15 -12.16
N ALA A 119 -2.58 5.67 -11.15
CA ALA A 119 -1.60 4.58 -11.28
C ALA A 119 -2.22 3.29 -11.84
N PHE A 120 -3.46 2.98 -11.45
CA PHE A 120 -4.14 1.75 -11.86
C PHE A 120 -4.51 1.74 -13.34
N GLN A 121 -4.65 2.92 -13.96
CA GLN A 121 -4.94 3.02 -15.39
C GLN A 121 -3.78 2.53 -16.27
N HIS A 122 -2.57 2.41 -15.70
CA HIS A 122 -1.39 1.89 -16.40
C HIS A 122 -1.20 0.38 -16.22
N PHE A 123 -2.07 -0.29 -15.45
CA PHE A 123 -1.95 -1.73 -15.18
C PHE A 123 -2.78 -2.51 -16.20
N THR A 124 -2.14 -3.48 -16.85
CA THR A 124 -2.73 -4.28 -17.94
C THR A 124 -3.37 -5.58 -17.47
N LEU A 125 -3.11 -5.99 -16.23
CA LEU A 125 -3.42 -7.29 -15.64
C LEU A 125 -2.77 -8.48 -16.36
N ARG A 126 -1.77 -8.23 -17.20
CA ARG A 126 -1.05 -9.26 -17.99
C ARG A 126 0.39 -9.44 -17.55
N ASN A 127 0.85 -8.63 -16.59
CA ASN A 127 2.23 -8.65 -16.12
C ASN A 127 2.31 -9.03 -14.64
N LYS A 128 3.08 -10.09 -14.33
CA LYS A 128 3.33 -10.53 -12.95
C LYS A 128 3.92 -9.45 -12.05
N ASN A 129 4.66 -8.50 -12.63
CA ASN A 129 5.27 -7.40 -11.88
C ASN A 129 4.22 -6.44 -11.33
N GLU A 130 3.04 -6.34 -11.93
CA GLU A 130 1.91 -5.56 -11.39
C GLU A 130 1.40 -6.18 -10.09
N LEU A 131 1.30 -7.52 -10.02
CA LEU A 131 0.96 -8.21 -8.77
C LEU A 131 2.01 -7.96 -7.70
N PHE A 132 3.29 -8.06 -8.07
CA PHE A 132 4.40 -7.83 -7.15
C PHE A 132 4.39 -6.40 -6.62
N ALA A 133 4.16 -5.42 -7.49
CA ALA A 133 4.00 -4.02 -7.12
C ALA A 133 2.85 -3.85 -6.11
N MET A 134 1.66 -4.40 -6.38
CA MET A 134 0.56 -4.30 -5.43
C MET A 134 0.89 -4.94 -4.08
N LYS A 135 1.47 -6.14 -4.05
CA LYS A 135 1.87 -6.80 -2.79
C LYS A 135 2.86 -5.95 -1.99
N LEU A 136 3.85 -5.36 -2.66
CA LEU A 136 4.81 -4.45 -2.04
C LEU A 136 4.14 -3.18 -1.52
N TYR A 137 3.17 -2.61 -2.25
CA TYR A 137 2.46 -1.40 -1.82
C TYR A 137 1.70 -1.61 -0.51
N PHE A 138 0.96 -2.72 -0.41
CA PHE A 138 0.29 -3.12 0.84
C PHE A 138 1.29 -3.40 1.97
N LEU A 139 2.39 -4.10 1.67
CA LEU A 139 3.44 -4.36 2.65
C LEU A 139 4.06 -3.06 3.19
N PHE A 140 4.42 -2.13 2.30
CA PHE A 140 5.00 -0.85 2.71
C PHE A 140 4.02 -0.03 3.54
N ALA A 141 2.72 -0.06 3.22
CA ALA A 141 1.71 0.57 4.07
C ALA A 141 1.68 -0.04 5.49
N ALA A 142 1.77 -1.36 5.61
CA ALA A 142 1.75 -2.04 6.89
C ALA A 142 3.03 -1.83 7.73
N PHE A 143 4.18 -1.65 7.08
CA PHE A 143 5.50 -1.53 7.72
C PHE A 143 6.03 -0.10 7.84
N ARG A 144 5.33 0.89 7.26
CA ARG A 144 5.77 2.29 7.36
C ARG A 144 5.68 2.76 8.82
N ASP A 145 6.68 3.52 9.22
CA ASP A 145 6.65 4.30 10.45
C ASP A 145 5.61 5.44 10.34
N ASN A 146 4.88 5.70 11.43
CA ASN A 146 3.78 6.67 11.43
C ASN A 146 4.27 8.12 11.39
N ASP A 147 5.49 8.38 11.86
CA ASP A 147 6.03 9.74 11.92
C ASP A 147 6.76 10.14 10.65
N SER A 148 7.54 9.21 10.09
CA SER A 148 8.39 9.46 8.93
C SER A 148 7.77 9.00 7.59
N ASN A 149 6.69 8.21 7.61
CA ASN A 149 6.05 7.61 6.42
C ASN A 149 7.00 6.72 5.60
N TYR A 150 8.12 6.29 6.19
CA TYR A 150 9.07 5.37 5.56
C TYR A 150 8.85 3.94 6.07
N ALA A 151 8.76 3.00 5.14
CA ALA A 151 8.95 1.58 5.41
C ALA A 151 10.44 1.24 5.24
N SER A 152 11.12 0.97 6.35
CA SER A 152 12.50 0.46 6.37
C SER A 152 12.46 -1.06 6.47
N ILE A 153 12.45 -1.74 5.32
CA ILE A 153 12.31 -3.20 5.25
C ILE A 153 13.34 -3.80 4.29
N SER A 154 14.05 -4.84 4.74
CA SER A 154 15.08 -5.51 3.93
C SER A 154 14.45 -6.37 2.83
N TYR A 155 15.24 -6.67 1.78
CA TYR A 155 14.80 -7.59 0.73
C TYR A 155 14.47 -8.98 1.29
N ASP A 156 15.23 -9.47 2.28
CA ASP A 156 14.95 -10.77 2.91
C ASP A 156 13.58 -10.77 3.58
N LYS A 157 13.26 -9.69 4.31
CA LYS A 157 11.95 -9.56 4.96
C LYS A 157 10.83 -9.37 3.94
N ILE A 158 11.07 -8.67 2.83
CA ILE A 158 10.12 -8.58 1.72
C ILE A 158 9.82 -9.97 1.15
N VAL A 159 10.86 -10.77 0.85
CA VAL A 159 10.71 -12.13 0.32
C VAL A 159 9.94 -12.99 1.33
N GLU A 160 10.33 -12.94 2.61
CA GLU A 160 9.69 -13.67 3.70
C GLU A 160 8.21 -13.32 3.83
N ARG A 161 7.82 -12.04 3.78
CA ARG A 161 6.42 -11.61 4.01
C ARG A 161 5.53 -11.74 2.78
N THR A 162 6.09 -11.61 1.59
CA THR A 162 5.30 -11.56 0.35
C THR A 162 5.39 -12.85 -0.46
N GLY A 163 6.45 -13.64 -0.30
CA GLY A 163 6.75 -14.77 -1.20
C GLY A 163 7.13 -14.35 -2.62
N ILE A 164 7.47 -13.07 -2.86
CA ILE A 164 8.05 -12.62 -4.12
C ILE A 164 9.52 -13.08 -4.15
N ALA A 165 9.96 -13.67 -5.26
CA ALA A 165 11.35 -14.05 -5.43
C ALA A 165 12.26 -12.82 -5.43
N ARG A 166 13.44 -12.91 -4.80
CA ARG A 166 14.33 -11.76 -4.51
C ARG A 166 14.65 -10.94 -5.76
N GLU A 167 14.93 -11.61 -6.86
CA GLU A 167 15.25 -11.03 -8.17
C GLU A 167 14.07 -10.24 -8.77
N SER A 168 12.83 -10.58 -8.40
CA SER A 168 11.63 -9.92 -8.87
C SER A 168 11.19 -8.73 -8.01
N VAL A 169 11.72 -8.60 -6.78
CA VAL A 169 11.38 -7.50 -5.86
C VAL A 169 11.68 -6.14 -6.48
N ARG A 170 12.85 -6.00 -7.13
CA ARG A 170 13.26 -4.73 -7.78
C ARG A 170 12.27 -4.33 -8.87
N ALA A 171 11.79 -5.27 -9.68
CA ALA A 171 10.84 -4.96 -10.76
C ALA A 171 9.51 -4.41 -10.23
N GLY A 172 8.99 -4.97 -9.12
CA GLY A 172 7.80 -4.46 -8.46
C GLY A 172 7.99 -3.07 -7.87
N ILE A 173 9.12 -2.81 -7.21
CA ILE A 173 9.47 -1.48 -6.67
C ILE A 173 9.57 -0.45 -7.80
N SER A 174 10.27 -0.78 -8.88
CA SER A 174 10.41 0.10 -10.04
C SER A 174 9.07 0.47 -10.65
N LEU A 175 8.12 -0.48 -10.70
CA LEU A 175 6.77 -0.21 -11.20
C LEU A 175 6.00 0.72 -10.26
N LEU A 176 6.12 0.56 -8.94
CA LEU A 176 5.51 1.50 -7.98
C LEU A 176 6.08 2.91 -8.10
N ALA A 177 7.40 3.03 -8.25
CA ALA A 177 8.07 4.33 -8.40
C ALA A 177 7.69 5.02 -9.72
N ALA A 178 7.68 4.28 -10.83
CA ALA A 178 7.30 4.80 -12.14
C ALA A 178 5.85 5.31 -12.19
N ASN A 179 4.95 4.72 -11.39
CA ASN A 179 3.55 5.13 -11.30
C ASN A 179 3.28 6.09 -10.12
N GLY A 180 4.33 6.64 -9.49
CA GLY A 180 4.18 7.62 -8.43
C GLY A 180 3.49 7.10 -7.16
N LEU A 181 3.52 5.79 -6.90
CA LEU A 181 2.95 5.18 -5.69
C LEU A 181 3.94 5.18 -4.51
N VAL A 182 5.24 5.10 -4.81
CA VAL A 182 6.31 5.00 -3.81
C VAL A 182 7.52 5.81 -4.25
N HIS A 183 8.15 6.54 -3.32
CA HIS A 183 9.51 7.04 -3.48
C HIS A 183 10.51 6.09 -2.82
N VAL A 184 11.62 5.83 -3.51
CA VAL A 184 12.70 4.98 -3.01
C VAL A 184 13.86 5.88 -2.63
N ASP A 185 14.23 5.86 -1.36
CA ASP A 185 15.37 6.59 -0.84
C ASP A 185 16.41 5.59 -0.30
N SER A 186 17.69 5.91 -0.48
CA SER A 186 18.78 5.20 0.18
C SER A 186 19.20 5.97 1.43
N ALA A 187 19.02 5.38 2.61
CA ALA A 187 19.56 5.97 3.83
C ALA A 187 20.95 5.38 4.11
N PRO A 188 21.98 6.21 4.36
CA PRO A 188 23.21 5.71 4.98
C PRO A 188 22.87 5.13 6.36
N ALA A 189 23.49 4.01 6.74
CA ALA A 189 23.34 3.52 8.11
C ALA A 189 23.89 4.59 9.07
N TRP A 190 23.22 4.76 10.20
CA TRP A 190 23.55 5.78 11.20
C TRP A 190 25.04 5.73 11.61
N PRO A 191 25.79 6.85 11.56
CA PRO A 191 27.23 6.89 11.85
C PRO A 191 27.58 6.85 13.36
N GLY A 192 26.71 6.29 14.21
CA GLY A 192 26.87 6.29 15.67
C GLY A 192 27.54 5.03 16.24
N GLY A 193 27.95 4.08 15.41
CA GLY A 193 28.75 2.93 15.84
C GLY A 193 30.22 3.21 15.57
N SER A 194 31.03 3.35 16.62
CA SER A 194 32.49 3.44 16.55
C SER A 194 33.06 2.18 15.85
N GLY A 195 33.24 2.27 14.54
CA GLY A 195 33.81 1.22 13.72
C GLY A 195 34.45 1.83 12.49
N ALA A 196 35.74 2.15 12.59
CA ALA A 196 36.54 2.57 11.46
C ALA A 196 36.52 1.47 10.37
N GLY A 197 36.14 1.83 9.14
CA GLY A 197 36.54 1.09 7.94
C GLY A 197 35.60 0.02 7.38
N THR A 198 34.32 -0.04 7.77
CA THR A 198 33.34 -0.93 7.09
C THR A 198 32.27 -0.10 6.38
N ALA A 199 32.11 -0.31 5.07
CA ALA A 199 31.02 0.27 4.29
C ALA A 199 29.69 -0.02 4.98
N HIS A 200 29.07 1.01 5.55
CA HIS A 200 27.78 0.89 6.22
C HIS A 200 26.75 0.33 5.22
N PRO A 201 26.02 -0.75 5.55
CA PRO A 201 25.02 -1.29 4.65
C PRO A 201 23.93 -0.23 4.43
N VAL A 202 23.88 0.28 3.19
CA VAL A 202 22.82 1.17 2.75
C VAL A 202 21.54 0.36 2.67
N HIS A 203 20.52 0.74 3.43
CA HIS A 203 19.21 0.11 3.36
C HIS A 203 18.26 1.02 2.58
N ASN A 204 17.55 0.41 1.62
CA ASN A 204 16.49 1.11 0.92
C ASN A 204 15.34 1.38 1.89
N ARG A 205 14.79 2.59 1.83
CA ARG A 205 13.58 3.00 2.52
C ARG A 205 12.53 3.38 1.48
N TYR A 206 11.29 3.01 1.76
CA TYR A 206 10.18 3.18 0.83
C TYR A 206 9.17 4.16 1.42
N ARG A 207 8.94 5.29 0.78
CA ARG A 207 7.97 6.30 1.23
C ARG A 207 6.71 6.21 0.39
N LEU A 208 5.55 6.04 1.01
CA LEU A 208 4.28 6.09 0.28
C LEU A 208 3.98 7.53 -0.15
N THR A 209 3.52 7.70 -1.39
CA THR A 209 3.09 9.01 -1.86
C THR A 209 1.74 9.42 -1.27
N HIS A 210 1.46 10.73 -1.28
CA HIS A 210 0.19 11.31 -0.84
C HIS A 210 -0.20 11.04 0.63
N LEU A 211 0.76 10.66 1.47
CA LEU A 211 0.62 10.63 2.93
C LEU A 211 1.53 11.66 3.58
N ASP A 212 0.96 12.39 4.54
CA ASP A 212 1.67 13.24 5.49
C ASP A 212 2.74 14.14 4.81
N SER A 213 2.41 14.72 3.65
CA SER A 213 3.31 15.50 2.78
C SER A 213 3.95 16.73 3.43
N TYR A 214 3.51 17.12 4.64
CA TYR A 214 4.03 18.28 5.37
C TYR A 214 5.14 17.92 6.38
N ARG A 215 5.41 16.64 6.61
CA ARG A 215 6.47 16.17 7.52
C ARG A 215 7.71 15.78 6.72
N HIS A 216 8.51 16.78 6.36
CA HIS A 216 9.81 16.58 5.72
C HIS A 216 10.93 16.74 6.76
N PRO A 217 11.95 15.86 6.77
CA PRO A 217 13.13 16.02 7.64
C PRO A 217 13.83 17.38 7.46
N GLY A 218 13.71 18.00 6.28
CA GLY A 218 14.26 19.34 6.01
C GLY A 218 13.52 20.50 6.70
N THR A 219 12.33 20.27 7.26
CA THR A 219 11.53 21.29 7.95
C THR A 219 11.54 21.12 9.47
N SER A 220 11.83 19.92 9.97
CA SER A 220 11.94 19.61 11.39
C SER A 220 13.27 20.04 12.02
N GLY A 221 14.27 20.42 11.22
CA GLY A 221 15.60 20.80 11.68
C GLY A 221 15.87 22.30 11.82
N ARG A 222 14.85 23.17 11.66
CA ARG A 222 15.05 24.63 11.66
C ARG A 222 14.29 25.39 12.75
N SER A 223 13.61 24.70 13.67
CA SER A 223 12.80 25.34 14.71
C SER A 223 13.46 25.47 16.08
N ASP A 224 14.69 25.00 16.27
CA ASP A 224 15.31 24.93 17.61
C ASP A 224 16.57 25.80 17.79
N ASP A 225 16.85 26.76 16.90
CA ASP A 225 18.10 27.57 16.96
C ASP A 225 17.90 29.10 17.06
N SER A 226 16.75 29.55 17.54
CA SER A 226 16.45 30.99 17.69
C SER A 226 15.96 31.43 19.07
N SER A 227 16.36 30.73 20.15
CA SER A 227 16.06 31.16 21.53
C SER A 227 17.25 31.20 22.51
N ALA A 228 18.48 31.38 22.01
CA ALA A 228 19.65 31.59 22.86
C ALA A 228 20.48 32.83 22.44
N ALA A 229 19.89 34.02 22.56
CA ALA A 229 20.63 35.29 22.57
C ALA A 229 19.75 36.43 23.14
N ALA A 230 19.41 36.35 24.42
CA ALA A 230 18.99 37.49 25.23
C ALA A 230 19.23 37.16 26.70
N GLY A 231 20.37 37.60 27.22
CA GLY A 231 20.81 37.46 28.60
C GLY A 231 22.16 38.14 28.77
#